data_AF-C6TF63-F1
#
_entry.id   AF-C6TF63-F1
#
_cell.length_a   1.000
_cell.length_b   1.000
_cell.length_c   1.000
_cell.angle_alpha   90.00
_cell.angle_beta   90.00
_cell.angle_gamma   90.00
#
_symmetry.space_group_name_H-M   'P 1'
#
loop_
_entity.id
_entity.type
_entity.pdbx_description
1 polymer ?
#
loop_
_entity_poly.entity_id
_entity_poly.type
_entity_poly.pdbx_seq_one_letter_code
_entity_poly.pdbx_strand_id
1 'polypeptide(L)'
;MLIPFDRLHSELSNICKSLLRAKQLHAFLLKTHLSQDPFYATKIVRLYAANNDIKSAHHVFDKTPNRSVYLWNSMIRAFAQSQRFLSAISLFRTMLGDDISPDDHTLR
;
A
#
# COMPACT_ATOMS: atom_id res chain seq x y z
N MET A 1 -9.51 0.10 -25.41
CA MET A 1 -10.43 -0.74 -24.61
C MET A 1 -10.38 -0.23 -23.18
N LEU A 2 -11.24 0.74 -22.84
CA LEU A 2 -11.32 1.32 -21.50
C LEU A 2 -12.03 0.29 -20.60
N ILE A 3 -11.36 -0.20 -19.57
CA ILE A 3 -12.05 -0.92 -18.51
C ILE A 3 -12.93 0.12 -17.80
N PRO A 4 -14.25 -0.10 -17.68
CA PRO A 4 -15.12 0.87 -17.03
C PRO A 4 -14.68 1.04 -15.57
N PHE A 5 -14.55 2.29 -15.14
CA PHE A 5 -14.11 2.73 -13.82
C PHE A 5 -14.80 1.97 -12.68
N ASP A 6 -16.06 1.56 -12.89
CA ASP A 6 -16.87 0.77 -11.96
C ASP A 6 -16.25 -0.60 -11.61
N ARG A 7 -15.58 -1.25 -12.56
CA ARG A 7 -14.91 -2.53 -12.34
C ARG A 7 -13.68 -2.37 -11.46
N LEU A 8 -12.95 -1.27 -11.66
CA LEU A 8 -11.81 -0.90 -10.81
C LEU A 8 -12.31 -0.59 -9.40
N HIS A 9 -13.35 0.23 -9.26
CA HIS A 9 -13.91 0.57 -7.96
C HIS A 9 -14.44 -0.66 -7.20
N SER A 10 -15.07 -1.62 -7.90
CA SER A 10 -15.56 -2.87 -7.32
C SER A 10 -14.41 -3.78 -6.83
N GLU A 11 -13.39 -4.03 -7.66
CA GLU A 11 -12.19 -4.80 -7.24
C GLU A 11 -11.41 -4.11 -6.11
N LEU A 12 -11.43 -2.78 -6.06
CA LEU A 12 -10.79 -2.01 -5.01
C LEU A 12 -11.62 -1.90 -3.71
N SER A 13 -12.93 -2.16 -3.76
CA SER A 13 -13.85 -2.16 -2.62
C SER A 13 -13.91 -3.53 -1.94
N ASN A 14 -13.83 -4.59 -2.75
CA ASN A 14 -13.84 -5.96 -2.27
C ASN A 14 -12.41 -6.39 -1.94
N ILE A 15 -12.00 -6.31 -0.67
CA ILE A 15 -10.71 -6.85 -0.20
C ILE A 15 -10.80 -8.39 -0.25
N CYS A 16 -10.75 -8.96 -1.45
CA CYS A 16 -10.62 -10.39 -1.67
C CYS A 16 -9.17 -10.80 -1.39
N LYS A 17 -8.98 -11.63 -0.37
CA LYS A 17 -7.71 -12.08 0.22
C LYS A 17 -6.96 -13.10 -0.65
N SER A 18 -6.74 -12.82 -1.94
CA SER A 18 -5.92 -13.69 -2.79
C SER A 18 -4.72 -12.95 -3.34
N LEU A 19 -3.52 -13.49 -3.08
CA LEU A 19 -2.27 -12.96 -3.60
C LEU A 19 -2.25 -12.92 -5.13
N LEU A 20 -2.96 -13.85 -5.79
CA LEU A 20 -3.11 -13.85 -7.24
C LEU A 20 -3.81 -12.57 -7.73
N ARG A 21 -4.93 -12.19 -7.10
CA ARG A 21 -5.65 -10.95 -7.46
C ARG A 21 -4.81 -9.71 -7.17
N ALA A 22 -4.10 -9.68 -6.04
CA ALA A 22 -3.18 -8.58 -5.73
C ALA A 22 -2.14 -8.38 -6.84
N LYS A 23 -1.54 -9.49 -7.33
CA LYS A 23 -0.59 -9.45 -8.44
C LYS A 23 -1.23 -9.03 -9.76
N GLN A 24 -2.42 -9.52 -10.08
CA GLN A 24 -3.15 -9.15 -11.31
C GLN A 24 -3.50 -7.65 -11.31
N LEU A 25 -4.04 -7.15 -10.21
CA LEU A 25 -4.37 -5.73 -10.06
C LEU A 25 -3.11 -4.86 -10.09
N HIS A 26 -2.05 -5.27 -9.40
CA HIS A 26 -0.78 -4.54 -9.43
C HIS A 26 -0.19 -4.48 -10.84
N ALA A 27 -0.18 -5.60 -11.58
CA ALA A 27 0.24 -5.64 -12.97
C ALA A 27 -0.62 -4.73 -13.87
N PHE A 28 -1.93 -4.69 -13.64
CA PHE A 28 -2.83 -3.78 -14.35
C PHE A 28 -2.48 -2.31 -14.07
N LEU A 29 -2.29 -1.93 -12.80
CA LEU A 29 -1.95 -0.57 -12.40
C LEU A 29 -0.56 -0.13 -12.90
N LEU A 30 0.38 -1.07 -13.06
CA LEU A 30 1.66 -0.80 -13.71
C LEU A 30 1.47 -0.48 -15.20
N LYS A 31 0.66 -1.29 -15.91
CA LYS A 31 0.36 -1.07 -17.34
C LYS A 31 -0.38 0.23 -17.63
N THR A 32 -1.18 0.70 -16.69
CA THR A 32 -1.94 1.96 -16.81
C THR A 32 -1.24 3.16 -16.18
N HIS A 33 -0.02 2.98 -15.67
CA HIS A 33 0.76 4.01 -14.93
C HIS A 33 0.08 4.55 -13.66
N LEU A 34 -1.02 3.95 -13.21
CA LEU A 34 -1.75 4.34 -12.00
C LEU A 34 -1.05 3.87 -10.70
N SER A 35 -0.11 2.94 -10.78
CA SER A 35 0.65 2.45 -9.61
C SER A 35 1.46 3.52 -8.88
N GLN A 36 1.75 4.65 -9.53
CA GLN A 36 2.50 5.78 -8.96
C GLN A 36 1.62 6.72 -8.12
N ASP A 37 0.30 6.62 -8.27
CA ASP A 37 -0.64 7.40 -7.48
C ASP A 37 -0.81 6.74 -6.09
N PRO A 38 -0.59 7.49 -4.99
CA PRO A 38 -0.61 6.97 -3.63
C PRO A 38 -1.97 6.34 -3.24
N PHE A 39 -3.08 6.72 -3.86
CA PHE A 39 -4.37 6.07 -3.63
C PHE A 39 -4.34 4.59 -4.04
N TYR A 40 -3.88 4.30 -5.25
CA TYR A 40 -3.80 2.92 -5.74
C TYR A 40 -2.67 2.15 -5.07
N ALA A 41 -1.53 2.79 -4.83
CA ALA A 41 -0.42 2.20 -4.08
C ALA A 41 -0.85 1.75 -2.68
N THR A 42 -1.62 2.58 -1.96
CA THR A 42 -2.15 2.24 -0.62
C THR A 42 -2.99 0.96 -0.66
N LYS A 43 -3.84 0.82 -1.67
CA LYS A 43 -4.70 -0.37 -1.82
C LYS A 43 -3.87 -1.62 -2.12
N ILE A 44 -2.89 -1.53 -3.01
CA ILE A 44 -1.99 -2.64 -3.33
C ILE A 44 -1.13 -3.06 -2.13
N VAL A 45 -0.58 -2.11 -1.38
CA VAL A 45 0.18 -2.39 -0.14
C VAL A 45 -0.67 -3.18 0.85
N ARG A 46 -1.92 -2.73 1.08
CA ARG A 46 -2.85 -3.42 1.99
C ARG A 46 -3.19 -4.83 1.50
N LEU A 47 -3.37 -5.02 0.19
CA LEU A 47 -3.65 -6.34 -0.38
C LEU A 47 -2.47 -7.30 -0.24
N TYR A 48 -1.25 -6.87 -0.52
CA TYR A 48 -0.05 -7.70 -0.31
C TYR A 48 0.16 -8.02 1.17
N ALA A 49 0.02 -7.03 2.06
CA ALA A 49 0.16 -7.21 3.49
C ALA A 49 -0.88 -8.20 4.06
N ALA A 50 -2.14 -8.10 3.63
CA ALA A 50 -3.20 -9.04 4.03
C ALA A 50 -2.95 -10.49 3.56
N ASN A 51 -2.09 -10.68 2.57
CA ASN A 51 -1.63 -11.99 2.07
C ASN A 51 -0.23 -12.36 2.58
N ASN A 52 0.25 -11.69 3.63
CA ASN A 52 1.55 -11.91 4.27
C ASN A 52 2.77 -11.72 3.33
N ASP A 53 2.59 -11.04 2.19
CA ASP A 53 3.67 -10.71 1.24
C ASP A 53 4.18 -9.29 1.49
N ILE A 54 4.80 -9.10 2.65
CA ILE A 54 5.35 -7.81 3.09
C ILE A 54 6.46 -7.31 2.16
N LYS A 55 7.18 -8.22 1.50
CA LYS A 55 8.24 -7.85 0.56
C LYS A 55 7.65 -7.10 -0.64
N SER A 56 6.60 -7.65 -1.24
CA SER A 56 5.91 -6.99 -2.35
C SER A 56 5.22 -5.70 -1.90
N ALA A 57 4.63 -5.67 -0.70
CA ALA A 57 4.06 -4.45 -0.13
C ALA A 57 5.11 -3.33 -0.02
N HIS A 58 6.27 -3.63 0.58
CA HIS A 58 7.36 -2.66 0.72
C HIS A 58 7.91 -2.21 -0.64
N HIS A 59 8.01 -3.11 -1.62
CA HIS A 59 8.46 -2.74 -2.96
C HIS A 59 7.55 -1.69 -3.62
N VAL A 60 6.23 -1.82 -3.48
CA VAL A 60 5.28 -0.84 -4.00
C VAL A 60 5.41 0.50 -3.27
N PHE A 61 5.54 0.44 -1.95
CA PHE A 61 5.80 1.61 -1.13
C PHE A 61 7.06 2.37 -1.60
N ASP A 62 8.20 1.68 -1.75
CA ASP A 62 9.46 2.28 -2.18
C ASP A 62 9.36 2.93 -3.55
N LYS A 63 8.64 2.30 -4.49
CA LYS A 63 8.46 2.78 -5.86
C LYS A 63 7.45 3.90 -6.01
N THR A 64 6.79 4.34 -4.94
CA THR A 64 5.83 5.46 -4.96
C THR A 64 6.55 6.76 -4.57
N PRO A 65 6.67 7.77 -5.45
CA PRO A 65 7.43 9.00 -5.18
C PRO A 65 6.72 9.94 -4.20
N ASN A 66 5.40 10.11 -4.31
CA ASN A 66 4.60 11.01 -3.48
C ASN A 66 3.71 10.22 -2.54
N ARG A 67 4.26 9.78 -1.41
CA ARG A 67 3.56 8.90 -0.48
C ARG A 67 2.59 9.70 0.40
N SER A 68 1.32 9.33 0.40
CA SER A 68 0.32 9.92 1.31
C SER A 68 0.49 9.38 2.74
N VAL A 69 -0.04 10.10 3.73
CA VAL A 69 -0.11 9.64 5.14
C VAL A 69 -0.75 8.25 5.23
N TYR A 70 -1.81 7.99 4.45
CA TYR A 70 -2.46 6.68 4.38
C TYR A 70 -1.55 5.56 3.89
N LEU A 71 -0.65 5.84 2.93
CA LEU A 71 0.31 4.87 2.42
C LEU A 71 1.38 4.55 3.48
N TRP A 72 1.91 5.58 4.15
CA TRP A 72 2.82 5.42 5.30
C TRP A 72 2.20 4.57 6.40
N ASN A 73 1.02 4.95 6.87
CA ASN A 73 0.28 4.22 7.89
C ASN A 73 0.03 2.76 7.51
N SER A 74 -0.32 2.51 6.25
CA SER A 74 -0.57 1.16 5.76
C SER A 74 0.70 0.30 5.82
N MET A 75 1.86 0.85 5.46
CA MET A 75 3.13 0.11 5.49
C MET A 75 3.66 -0.08 6.91
N ILE A 76 3.55 0.94 7.78
CA ILE A 76 3.90 0.85 9.20
C ILE A 76 3.06 -0.25 9.88
N ARG A 77 1.73 -0.24 9.67
CA ARG A 77 0.84 -1.27 10.20
C ARG A 77 1.16 -2.65 9.65
N ALA A 78 1.47 -2.77 8.35
CA ALA A 78 1.88 -4.03 7.74
C ALA A 78 3.12 -4.62 8.42
N PHE A 79 4.14 -3.80 8.71
CA PHE A 79 5.32 -4.25 9.44
C PHE A 79 5.00 -4.67 10.88
N ALA A 80 4.18 -3.89 11.60
CA ALA A 80 3.78 -4.22 12.97
C ALA A 80 3.01 -5.55 13.04
N GLN A 81 2.04 -5.77 12.13
CA GLN A 81 1.25 -7.00 12.05
C GLN A 81 2.09 -8.23 11.69
N SER A 82 3.17 -8.05 10.93
CA SER A 82 4.13 -9.11 10.62
C SER A 82 5.27 -9.23 11.65
N GLN A 83 5.11 -8.66 12.84
CA GLN A 83 6.07 -8.74 13.97
C GLN A 83 7.45 -8.15 13.65
N ARG A 84 7.53 -7.23 12.66
CA ARG A 84 8.75 -6.51 12.27
C ARG A 84 8.78 -5.12 12.88
N PHE A 85 8.69 -5.06 14.21
CA PHE A 85 8.54 -3.80 14.95
C PHE A 85 9.67 -2.80 14.71
N LEU A 86 10.93 -3.26 14.59
CA LEU A 86 12.06 -2.37 14.30
C LEU A 86 11.92 -1.71 12.93
N SER A 87 11.44 -2.43 11.91
CA SER A 87 11.15 -1.85 10.59
C SER A 87 10.00 -0.86 10.66
N ALA A 88 8.95 -1.15 11.44
CA ALA A 88 7.83 -0.22 11.65
C ALA A 88 8.29 1.10 12.30
N ILE A 89 9.10 1.02 13.36
CA ILE A 89 9.66 2.19 14.06
C ILE A 89 10.61 2.97 13.15
N SER A 90 11.48 2.28 12.40
CA SER A 90 12.37 2.93 11.43
C SER A 90 11.57 3.70 10.40
N LEU A 91 10.49 3.10 9.86
CA LEU A 91 9.67 3.73 8.85
C LEU A 91 8.88 4.93 9.41
N PHE A 92 8.38 4.83 10.65
CA PHE A 92 7.77 5.97 11.34
C PHE A 92 8.74 7.14 11.53
N ARG A 93 10.01 6.86 11.87
CA ARG A 93 11.04 7.91 11.95
C ARG A 93 11.33 8.55 10.59
N THR A 94 11.36 7.77 9.52
CA THR A 94 11.51 8.32 8.16
C THR A 94 10.33 9.22 7.80
N MET A 95 9.10 8.81 8.11
CA MET A 95 7.90 9.64 7.90
C MET A 95 8.01 11.01 8.58
N LEU A 96 8.50 11.05 9.83
CA LEU A 96 8.73 12.29 10.56
C LEU A 96 9.83 13.15 9.94
N GLY A 97 10.89 12.53 9.39
CA GLY A 97 11.99 13.23 8.72
C GLY A 97 11.60 13.80 7.35
N ASP A 98 10.58 13.22 6.70
CA ASP A 98 10.01 13.70 5.43
C ASP A 98 8.96 14.83 5.64
N ASP A 99 8.87 15.40 6.86
CA ASP A 99 7.88 16.42 7.27
C ASP A 99 6.41 16.00 7.08
N ILE A 100 6.14 14.69 7.05
CA ILE A 100 4.77 14.16 6.94
C ILE A 100 4.21 13.98 8.35
N SER A 101 3.25 14.83 8.73
CA SER A 101 2.58 14.73 10.03
C SER A 101 1.86 13.39 10.15
N PRO A 102 2.16 12.58 11.20
CA PRO A 102 1.34 11.46 11.59
C PRO A 102 -0.10 11.91 11.83
N ASP A 103 -1.05 11.08 11.44
CA ASP A 103 -2.45 11.27 11.79
C ASP A 103 -2.82 10.35 12.97
N ASP A 104 -4.06 10.48 13.43
CA ASP A 104 -4.64 9.71 14.53
C ASP A 104 -4.60 8.18 14.33
N HIS A 105 -4.22 7.70 13.15
CA HIS A 105 -4.19 6.29 12.77
C HIS A 105 -2.78 5.71 12.62
N THR A 106 -1.72 6.50 12.81
CA THR A 106 -0.33 6.05 12.60
C THR A 106 0.17 5.08 13.67
N LEU A 107 -0.26 5.22 14.94
CA LEU A 107 0.22 4.41 16.09
C LEU A 107 -0.87 3.53 16.75
N ARG A 108 -2.05 3.43 16.14
CA ARG A 108 -3.16 2.56 16.59
C ARG A 108 -3.13 1.17 15.97
#